data_AF-A0AAN6LF43-F1
#
_entry.id   AF-A0AAN6LF43-F1
#
_cell.length_a   1.000
_cell.length_b   1.000
_cell.length_c   1.000
_cell.angle_alpha   90.00
_cell.angle_beta   90.00
_cell.angle_gamma   90.00
#
_symmetry.space_group_name_H-M   'P 1'
#
loop_
_entity.id
_entity.type
_entity.pdbx_description
1 polymer ?
#
loop_
_entity_poly.entity_id
_entity_poly.type
_entity_poly.pdbx_seq_one_letter_code
_entity_poly.pdbx_strand_id
1 'polypeptide(L)'
;MSMGKFELDVAKFWSTKELGPGSKLAKKGKTTNWTSGTVNAIKANLRMSRKESGGEFNLHASRDISAWVAHAPKHKRPFCSAGDNGSLVFNIDTGNVVGLLFSSDPDGNGYFTPFNLVIEDIERVTGGRVTNLAQAN
;
A
#
# COMPACT_ATOMS: atom_id res chain seq x y z
N MET A 1 3.34 -1.69 -30.22
CA MET A 1 3.49 -0.49 -29.35
C MET A 1 4.35 -0.88 -28.16
N SER A 2 5.56 -0.33 -28.08
CA SER A 2 6.51 -0.60 -27.01
C SER A 2 6.07 0.14 -25.74
N MET A 3 5.86 -0.59 -24.65
CA MET A 3 5.61 -0.01 -23.32
C MET A 3 6.92 0.63 -22.87
N GLY A 4 6.95 1.97 -22.80
CA GLY A 4 8.12 2.71 -22.35
C GLY A 4 8.61 2.19 -20.98
N LYS A 5 9.92 1.98 -20.87
CA LYS A 5 10.56 1.67 -19.59
C LYS A 5 10.23 2.80 -18.60
N PHE A 6 9.37 2.52 -17.63
CA PHE A 6 9.25 3.35 -16.43
C PHE A 6 10.47 3.06 -15.56
N GLU A 7 11.50 3.88 -15.70
CA GLU A 7 12.57 3.99 -14.72
C GLU A 7 12.02 4.83 -13.58
N LEU A 8 11.45 4.17 -12.56
CA LEU A 8 10.98 4.86 -11.36
C LEU A 8 12.22 5.26 -10.58
N ASP A 9 12.58 6.54 -10.67
CA ASP A 9 13.54 7.18 -9.79
C ASP A 9 13.10 6.84 -8.35
N VAL A 10 13.98 6.15 -7.62
CA VAL A 10 13.65 5.55 -6.31
C VAL A 10 13.04 6.66 -5.43
N ALA A 11 11.85 6.40 -4.89
CA ALA A 11 10.95 7.39 -4.34
C ALA A 11 11.65 8.57 -3.62
N LYS A 12 11.37 9.79 -4.10
CA LYS A 12 12.03 11.01 -3.61
C LYS A 12 11.72 11.27 -2.13
N PHE A 13 10.50 10.99 -1.67
CA PHE A 13 10.01 11.16 -0.29
C PHE A 13 8.81 10.25 0.03
N TRP A 14 8.42 10.13 1.31
CA TRP A 14 7.10 9.63 1.71
C TRP A 14 6.16 10.79 2.03
N SER A 15 4.96 10.78 1.46
CA SER A 15 3.95 11.80 1.71
C SER A 15 2.59 11.32 1.24
N THR A 16 1.55 11.55 2.05
CA THR A 16 0.16 11.23 1.69
C THR A 16 -0.69 12.49 1.45
N LYS A 17 -0.08 13.68 1.48
CA LYS A 17 -0.78 14.98 1.36
C LYS A 17 -1.57 15.12 0.06
N GLU A 18 -1.06 14.56 -1.04
CA GLU A 18 -1.66 14.64 -2.37
C GLU A 18 -2.48 13.39 -2.74
N LEU A 19 -2.73 12.52 -1.76
CA LEU A 19 -3.51 11.31 -1.96
C LEU A 19 -5.00 11.64 -1.85
N GLY A 20 -5.73 11.47 -2.94
CA GLY A 20 -7.18 11.64 -2.99
C GLY A 20 -7.83 10.62 -3.92
N PRO A 21 -9.17 10.58 -3.97
CA PRO A 21 -9.89 9.73 -4.92
C PRO A 21 -9.40 9.97 -6.35
N GLY A 22 -9.08 8.90 -7.08
CA GLY A 22 -8.59 8.97 -8.46
C GLY A 22 -7.08 9.20 -8.61
N SER A 23 -6.33 9.48 -7.53
CA SER A 23 -4.85 9.57 -7.60
C SER A 23 -4.27 8.29 -8.20
N LYS A 24 -3.34 8.44 -9.15
CA LYS A 24 -2.72 7.31 -9.85
C LYS A 24 -1.68 6.63 -8.97
N LEU A 25 -1.78 5.31 -8.86
CA LEU A 25 -0.92 4.49 -8.03
C LEU A 25 -0.12 3.49 -8.84
N ALA A 26 1.10 3.21 -8.40
CA ALA A 26 1.90 2.08 -8.86
C ALA A 26 2.43 1.28 -7.67
N LYS A 27 2.73 0.01 -7.89
CA LYS A 27 3.49 -0.82 -6.95
C LYS A 27 4.29 -1.88 -7.69
N LYS A 28 5.40 -2.32 -7.10
CA LYS A 28 6.18 -3.47 -7.57
C LYS A 28 6.13 -4.58 -6.52
N GLY A 29 5.41 -5.65 -6.82
CA GLY A 29 5.32 -6.83 -5.95
C GLY A 29 6.10 -8.03 -6.48
N LYS A 30 6.40 -8.99 -5.61
CA LYS A 30 7.12 -10.21 -6.00
C LYS A 30 6.30 -11.05 -6.99
N THR A 31 4.99 -11.15 -6.78
CA THR A 31 4.11 -12.02 -7.55
C THR A 31 3.62 -11.33 -8.81
N THR A 32 3.12 -10.10 -8.69
CA THR A 32 2.53 -9.40 -9.85
C THR A 32 3.48 -8.43 -10.54
N ASN A 33 4.72 -8.28 -10.07
CA ASN A 33 5.67 -7.29 -10.60
C ASN A 33 5.03 -5.87 -10.55
N TRP A 34 5.37 -5.01 -11.51
CA TRP A 34 4.76 -3.70 -11.66
C TRP A 34 3.29 -3.78 -12.06
N THR A 35 2.44 -3.11 -11.30
CA THR A 35 1.03 -2.86 -11.63
C THR A 35 0.69 -1.41 -11.31
N SER A 36 -0.44 -0.95 -11.84
CA SER A 36 -0.96 0.39 -11.58
C SER A 36 -2.46 0.36 -11.36
N GLY A 37 -2.95 1.38 -10.68
CA GLY A 37 -4.35 1.54 -10.32
C GLY A 37 -4.64 2.97 -9.91
N THR A 38 -5.77 3.18 -9.26
CA THR A 38 -6.16 4.47 -8.68
C THR A 38 -6.63 4.28 -7.26
N VAL A 39 -6.46 5.31 -6.43
CA VAL A 39 -7.11 5.38 -5.13
C VAL A 39 -8.63 5.35 -5.32
N ASN A 40 -9.30 4.39 -4.68
CA ASN A 40 -10.75 4.44 -4.54
C ASN A 40 -11.14 5.51 -3.50
N ALA A 41 -12.30 6.13 -3.65
CA ALA A 41 -12.80 7.15 -2.73
C ALA A 41 -13.11 6.63 -1.30
N ILE A 42 -13.01 5.31 -1.09
CA ILE A 42 -13.46 4.64 0.12
C ILE A 42 -12.26 4.37 1.04
N LYS A 43 -12.30 4.94 2.24
CA LYS A 43 -11.53 4.43 3.39
C LYS A 43 -12.24 3.15 3.86
N ALA A 44 -11.59 2.01 3.71
CA ALA A 44 -12.14 0.73 4.12
C ALA A 44 -11.84 0.49 5.61
N ASN A 45 -12.86 0.18 6.41
CA ASN A 45 -12.64 -0.38 7.74
C ASN A 45 -12.63 -1.90 7.60
N LEU A 46 -11.45 -2.50 7.78
CA LEU A 46 -11.23 -3.93 7.68
C LEU A 46 -11.27 -4.54 9.07
N ARG A 47 -12.13 -5.54 9.24
CA ARG A 47 -12.15 -6.38 10.44
C ARG A 47 -11.22 -7.56 10.22
N MET A 48 -10.01 -7.50 10.78
CA MET A 48 -9.05 -8.60 10.66
C MET A 48 -9.22 -9.59 11.81
N SER A 49 -9.61 -10.83 11.51
CA SER A 49 -9.67 -11.92 12.48
C SER A 49 -8.38 -12.75 12.47
N ARG A 50 -7.96 -13.23 13.64
CA ARG A 50 -6.83 -14.16 13.77
C ARG A 50 -7.36 -15.57 13.76
N LYS A 51 -6.81 -16.42 12.89
CA LYS A 51 -7.07 -17.87 12.94
C LYS A 51 -6.26 -18.46 14.09
N GLU A 52 -6.93 -19.09 15.04
CA GLU A 52 -6.27 -19.77 16.15
C GLU A 52 -5.80 -21.17 15.73
N SER A 53 -4.94 -21.77 16.56
CA SER A 53 -4.27 -23.06 16.30
C SER A 53 -5.22 -24.23 16.01
N GLY A 54 -6.51 -24.10 16.33
CA GLY A 54 -7.57 -25.09 16.05
C GLY A 54 -8.37 -24.84 14.75
N GLY A 55 -8.04 -23.79 14.00
CA GLY A 55 -8.71 -23.46 12.74
C GLY A 55 -9.93 -22.56 12.85
N GLU A 56 -10.42 -22.28 14.07
CA GLU A 56 -11.46 -21.28 14.32
C GLU A 56 -10.91 -19.85 14.21
N PHE A 57 -11.73 -18.96 13.63
CA PHE A 57 -11.43 -17.53 13.59
C PHE A 57 -11.90 -16.89 14.89
N ASN A 58 -10.98 -16.30 15.65
CA ASN A 58 -11.37 -15.55 16.83
C ASN A 58 -11.95 -14.19 16.41
N LEU A 59 -13.28 -14.12 16.30
CA LEU A 59 -14.01 -12.91 15.97
C LEU A 59 -14.00 -11.87 17.11
N HIS A 60 -13.75 -12.29 18.36
CA HIS A 60 -13.65 -11.40 19.51
C HIS A 60 -12.32 -10.65 19.58
N ALA A 61 -11.25 -11.20 19.00
CA ALA A 61 -9.94 -10.55 18.87
C ALA A 61 -9.83 -9.64 17.64
N SER A 62 -10.93 -9.44 16.91
CA SER A 62 -10.90 -8.63 15.69
C SER A 62 -10.67 -7.16 16.02
N ARG A 63 -9.74 -6.52 15.31
CA ARG A 63 -9.52 -5.08 15.38
C ARG A 63 -9.91 -4.44 14.06
N ASP A 64 -10.53 -3.27 14.16
CA ASP A 64 -10.82 -2.44 13.00
C ASP A 64 -9.55 -1.74 12.55
N ILE A 65 -9.24 -1.86 11.27
CA ILE A 65 -8.12 -1.18 10.64
C ILE A 65 -8.65 -0.34 9.48
N SER A 66 -8.41 0.96 9.52
CA SER A 66 -8.70 1.83 8.39
C SER A 66 -7.60 1.69 7.33
N ALA A 67 -8.02 1.49 6.09
CA ALA A 67 -7.15 1.29 4.94
C ALA A 67 -7.59 2.12 3.75
N TRP A 68 -6.63 2.47 2.90
CA TRP A 68 -6.94 2.93 1.55
C TRP A 68 -7.01 1.74 0.59
N VAL A 69 -7.80 1.91 -0.46
CA VAL A 69 -7.99 0.89 -1.48
C VAL A 69 -7.36 1.37 -2.79
N ALA A 70 -6.44 0.57 -3.31
CA ALA A 70 -5.91 0.70 -4.66
C ALA A 70 -6.73 -0.17 -5.61
N HIS A 71 -7.50 0.48 -6.47
CA HIS A 71 -8.37 -0.17 -7.43
C HIS A 71 -7.67 -0.28 -8.79
N ALA A 72 -7.65 -1.48 -9.38
CA ALA A 72 -7.32 -1.65 -10.79
C ALA A 72 -8.60 -1.50 -11.63
N PRO A 73 -8.60 -0.72 -12.72
CA PRO A 73 -9.77 -0.59 -13.59
C PRO A 73 -10.28 -1.96 -14.07
N LYS A 74 -11.61 -2.14 -14.10
CA LYS A 74 -12.25 -3.35 -14.69
C LYS A 74 -11.62 -3.65 -16.06
N HIS A 75 -11.29 -4.92 -16.30
CA HIS A 75 -10.63 -5.46 -17.50
C HIS A 75 -9.11 -5.27 -17.59
N LYS A 76 -8.45 -4.68 -16.59
CA LYS A 76 -6.98 -4.73 -16.47
C LYS A 76 -6.52 -5.86 -15.55
N ARG A 77 -5.22 -6.13 -15.58
CA ARG A 77 -4.54 -7.00 -14.62
C ARG A 77 -4.86 -6.52 -13.18
N PRO A 78 -5.09 -7.44 -12.21
CA PRO A 78 -5.33 -7.06 -10.82
C PRO A 78 -4.22 -6.16 -10.28
N PHE A 79 -4.57 -5.27 -9.35
CA PHE A 79 -3.59 -4.36 -8.75
C PHE A 79 -2.56 -5.17 -7.95
N CYS A 80 -2.99 -6.17 -7.19
CA CYS A 80 -2.09 -7.06 -6.47
C CYS A 80 -2.64 -8.49 -6.36
N SER A 81 -1.79 -9.40 -5.90
CA SER A 81 -2.16 -10.77 -5.55
C SER A 81 -1.39 -11.23 -4.31
N ALA A 82 -1.71 -12.41 -3.81
CA ALA A 82 -0.99 -13.05 -2.71
C ALA A 82 0.53 -13.08 -3.00
N GLY A 83 1.31 -12.61 -2.02
CA GLY A 83 2.76 -12.49 -2.14
C GLY A 83 3.26 -11.09 -2.55
N ASP A 84 2.37 -10.15 -2.84
CA ASP A 84 2.73 -8.73 -3.00
C ASP A 84 2.69 -7.95 -1.67
N ASN A 85 2.18 -8.55 -0.59
CA ASN A 85 2.15 -7.92 0.74
C ASN A 85 3.54 -7.42 1.14
N GLY A 86 3.61 -6.23 1.75
CA GLY A 86 4.85 -5.53 2.05
C GLY A 86 5.38 -4.64 0.91
N SER A 87 4.76 -4.66 -0.27
CA SER A 87 5.14 -3.75 -1.36
C SER A 87 4.85 -2.30 -1.00
N LEU A 88 5.77 -1.41 -1.36
CA LEU A 88 5.52 0.02 -1.35
C LEU A 88 4.54 0.40 -2.47
N VAL A 89 3.64 1.31 -2.14
CA VAL A 89 2.70 1.93 -3.07
C VAL A 89 3.16 3.36 -3.33
N PHE A 90 3.27 3.72 -4.60
CA PHE A 90 3.75 5.02 -5.06
C PHE A 90 2.61 5.81 -5.70
N ASN A 91 2.59 7.13 -5.49
CA ASN A 91 1.83 8.03 -6.37
C ASN A 91 2.62 8.22 -7.66
N ILE A 92 2.02 7.90 -8.81
CA ILE A 92 2.69 7.93 -10.12
C ILE A 92 3.07 9.36 -10.51
N ASP A 93 2.22 10.34 -10.20
CA ASP A 93 2.43 11.72 -10.64
C ASP A 93 3.54 12.42 -9.85
N THR A 94 3.78 12.03 -8.58
CA THR A 94 4.83 12.62 -7.72
C THR A 94 6.06 11.74 -7.51
N GLY A 95 5.93 10.42 -7.69
CA GLY A 95 6.95 9.43 -7.30
C GLY A 95 7.06 9.17 -5.80
N ASN A 96 6.21 9.79 -4.97
CA ASN A 96 6.26 9.62 -3.51
C ASN A 96 5.73 8.26 -3.07
N VAL A 97 6.31 7.70 -1.99
CA VAL A 97 5.71 6.57 -1.27
C VAL A 97 4.47 7.07 -0.53
N VAL A 98 3.32 6.49 -0.84
CA VAL A 98 2.03 6.83 -0.24
C VAL A 98 1.49 5.72 0.66
N GLY A 99 1.97 4.49 0.50
CA GLY A 99 1.43 3.38 1.28
C GLY A 99 2.28 2.13 1.38
N LEU A 100 1.92 1.30 2.35
CA LEU A 100 2.41 -0.06 2.52
C LEU A 100 1.26 -1.05 2.27
N LEU A 101 1.36 -1.84 1.21
CA LEU A 101 0.35 -2.84 0.86
C LEU A 101 0.37 -3.99 1.87
N PHE A 102 -0.79 -4.33 2.46
CA PHE A 102 -0.85 -5.41 3.46
C PHE A 102 -1.86 -6.50 3.15
N SER A 103 -2.78 -6.28 2.21
CA SER A 103 -3.78 -7.29 1.80
C SER A 103 -4.35 -7.01 0.41
N SER A 104 -5.15 -7.94 -0.10
CA SER A 104 -5.95 -7.82 -1.33
C SER A 104 -7.34 -8.42 -1.14
N ASP A 105 -8.30 -7.98 -1.94
CA ASP A 105 -9.61 -8.66 -2.06
C ASP A 105 -9.64 -9.65 -3.24
N PRO A 106 -10.72 -10.46 -3.39
CA PRO A 106 -10.86 -11.40 -4.50
C PRO A 106 -10.90 -10.75 -5.89
N ASP A 107 -11.27 -9.47 -5.99
CA ASP A 107 -11.27 -8.71 -7.23
C ASP A 107 -9.88 -8.18 -7.61
N GLY A 108 -8.88 -8.40 -6.75
CA GLY A 108 -7.50 -7.97 -6.94
C GLY A 108 -7.26 -6.50 -6.62
N ASN A 109 -8.16 -5.86 -5.86
CA ASN A 109 -7.88 -4.56 -5.26
C ASN A 109 -6.89 -4.72 -4.11
N GLY A 110 -6.03 -3.72 -3.91
CA GLY A 110 -5.05 -3.72 -2.83
C GLY A 110 -5.48 -2.85 -1.66
N TYR A 111 -5.31 -3.36 -0.44
CA TYR A 111 -5.46 -2.59 0.79
C TYR A 111 -4.09 -2.15 1.29
N PHE A 112 -3.93 -0.84 1.55
CA PHE A 112 -2.68 -0.29 2.02
C PHE A 112 -2.86 0.70 3.17
N THR A 113 -1.89 0.70 4.07
CA THR A 113 -1.78 1.66 5.16
C THR A 113 -1.07 2.91 4.65
N PRO A 114 -1.57 4.14 4.94
CA PRO A 114 -0.84 5.37 4.65
C PRO A 114 0.59 5.32 5.18
N PHE A 115 1.59 5.59 4.34
CA PHE A 115 2.98 5.40 4.76
C PHE A 115 3.41 6.38 5.85
N ASN A 116 2.81 7.57 5.94
CA ASN A 116 3.07 8.49 7.06
C ASN A 116 2.71 7.87 8.41
N LEU A 117 1.60 7.13 8.49
CA LEU A 117 1.20 6.44 9.72
C LEU A 117 2.14 5.30 10.08
N VAL A 118 2.72 4.63 9.07
CA VAL A 118 3.75 3.61 9.28
C VAL A 118 5.02 4.24 9.89
N ILE A 119 5.45 5.39 9.36
CA ILE A 119 6.60 6.12 9.91
C ILE A 119 6.31 6.59 11.34
N GLU A 120 5.15 7.20 11.59
CA GLU A 120 4.74 7.63 12.93
C GLU A 120 4.75 6.47 13.94
N ASP A 121 4.31 5.27 13.54
CA ASP A 121 4.32 4.09 14.40
C ASP A 121 5.76 3.58 14.67
N ILE A 122 6.61 3.53 13.64
CA ILE A 122 8.02 3.16 13.79
C ILE A 122 8.72 4.11 14.77
N GLU A 123 8.58 5.42 14.60
CA GLU A 123 9.20 6.41 15.47
C GLU A 123 8.68 6.30 16.90
N ARG A 124 7.36 6.11 17.07
CA ARG A 124 6.75 5.92 18.39
C ARG A 124 7.26 4.67 19.11
N VAL A 125 7.33 3.53 18.41
CA VAL A 125 7.72 2.24 19.01
C VAL A 125 9.22 2.19 19.30
N THR A 126 10.04 2.77 18.43
CA THR A 126 11.50 2.73 18.57
C THR A 126 12.06 3.86 19.42
N GLY A 127 11.33 4.96 19.58
CA GLY A 127 11.84 6.22 20.14
C GLY A 127 12.83 6.93 19.21
N GLY A 128 13.06 6.41 18.00
CA GLY A 128 13.95 6.97 17.00
C GLY A 128 13.25 7.97 16.07
N ARG A 129 14.03 8.52 15.14
CA ARG A 129 13.52 9.38 14.06
C ARG A 129 13.91 8.79 12.72
N VAL A 130 12.95 8.65 11.82
CA VAL A 130 13.21 8.23 10.44
C VAL A 130 13.71 9.46 9.68
N THR A 131 14.95 9.40 9.22
CA THR A 131 15.61 10.48 8.49
C THR A 131 15.73 10.15 7.01
N ASN A 132 15.85 11.19 6.19
CA ASN A 132 16.20 11.01 4.79
C ASN A 132 17.70 10.70 4.68
N LEU A 133 18.04 9.53 4.19
CA LEU A 133 19.44 9.12 3.96
C LEU A 133 20.15 10.04 2.95
N ALA A 134 19.43 10.71 2.05
CA ALA A 134 19.99 11.68 1.11
C ALA A 134 20.41 13.01 1.74
N GLN A 135 20.09 13.25 3.02
CA GLN A 135 20.48 14.44 3.78
C GLN A 135 21.47 14.12 4.91
N ALA A 136 21.91 12.87 5.04
CA ALA A 136 22.95 12.47 5.98
C ALA A 136 24.33 12.67 5.33
N ASN A 137 24.71 13.93 5.13
CA ASN A 137 26.10 14.40 4.91
C ASN A 137 26.21 15.84 5.43
#